data_AF-A0A2S6ZU75-F1
#
_entry.id   AF-A0A2S6ZU75-F1
#
_cell.length_a   1.000
_cell.length_b   1.000
_cell.length_c   1.000
_cell.angle_alpha   90.00
_cell.angle_beta   90.00
_cell.angle_gamma   90.00
#
_symmetry.space_group_name_H-M   'P 1'
#
loop_
_entity.id
_entity.type
_entity.pdbx_description
1 polymer ?
#
loop_
_entity_poly.entity_id
_entity_poly.type
_entity_poly.pdbx_seq_one_letter_code
_entity_poly.pdbx_strand_id
1 'polypeptide(L)'
;MDRQLFGRCARQGDPGSTEAIVSVEDDLFQRFAPAAHQVLLGRSVPARLANEHVVRRYVTWLQDRAERHYRQQRVMTQKRDAEWVKSLAFVGKSRR
;
A
#
# COMPACT_ATOMS: atom_id res chain seq x y z
N MET A 1 -1.20 -7.77 1.14
CA MET A 1 -2.39 -8.45 1.72
C MET A 1 -3.13 -9.26 0.66
N ASP A 2 -3.28 -8.73 -0.56
CA ASP A 2 -4.10 -9.30 -1.64
C ASP A 2 -3.75 -10.76 -2.00
N ARG A 3 -2.47 -11.14 -1.98
CA ARG A 3 -2.06 -12.55 -2.16
C ARG A 3 -2.67 -13.51 -1.12
N GLN A 4 -2.95 -13.04 0.10
CA GLN A 4 -3.63 -13.85 1.11
C GLN A 4 -5.11 -14.04 0.79
N LEU A 5 -5.76 -13.06 0.16
CA LEU A 5 -7.13 -13.19 -0.34
C LEU A 5 -7.17 -14.16 -1.53
N PHE A 6 -6.25 -14.01 -2.48
CA PHE A 6 -6.17 -14.92 -3.63
C PHE A 6 -5.89 -16.36 -3.22
N GLY A 7 -5.00 -16.57 -2.25
CA GLY A 7 -4.69 -17.90 -1.70
C GLY A 7 -5.80 -18.56 -0.89
N ARG A 8 -6.98 -17.93 -0.74
CA ARG A 8 -8.17 -18.58 -0.17
C ARG A 8 -8.94 -19.40 -1.21
N CYS A 9 -8.75 -19.11 -2.49
CA CYS A 9 -9.29 -19.92 -3.59
C CYS A 9 -8.41 -21.16 -3.82
N ALA A 10 -8.92 -22.17 -4.54
CA ALA A 10 -8.13 -23.28 -5.08
C ALA A 10 -7.24 -24.03 -4.06
N ARG A 11 -7.84 -24.59 -2.99
CA ARG A 11 -7.09 -25.36 -1.99
C ARG A 11 -6.83 -26.79 -2.47
N GLN A 12 -5.72 -27.38 -2.06
CA GLN A 12 -5.40 -28.80 -2.32
C GLN A 12 -5.44 -29.22 -3.81
N GLY A 13 -5.19 -28.29 -4.73
CA GLY A 13 -5.20 -28.57 -6.17
C GLY A 13 -6.56 -28.37 -6.84
N ASP A 14 -7.57 -27.93 -6.09
CA ASP A 14 -8.86 -27.56 -6.67
C ASP A 14 -8.68 -26.42 -7.68
N PRO A 15 -9.35 -26.45 -8.83
CA PRO A 15 -9.33 -25.34 -9.77
C PRO A 15 -10.02 -24.11 -9.13
N GLY A 16 -9.47 -22.93 -9.41
CA GLY A 16 -10.05 -21.68 -8.94
C GLY A 16 -9.49 -20.48 -9.67
N SER A 17 -10.28 -19.41 -9.72
CA SER A 17 -9.90 -18.14 -10.31
C SER A 17 -10.11 -17.02 -9.30
N THR A 18 -9.34 -15.95 -9.49
CA THR A 18 -9.40 -14.76 -8.64
C THR A 18 -9.28 -13.54 -9.54
N GLU A 19 -10.13 -12.55 -9.31
CA GLU A 19 -10.11 -11.27 -10.02
C GLU A 19 -10.08 -10.14 -9.00
N ALA A 20 -9.37 -9.06 -9.33
CA ALA A 20 -9.34 -7.85 -8.53
C ALA A 20 -9.94 -6.72 -9.35
N ILE A 21 -11.04 -6.17 -8.86
CA ILE A 21 -11.70 -5.00 -9.44
C ILE A 21 -11.22 -3.79 -8.65
N VAL A 22 -10.71 -2.78 -9.35
CA VAL A 22 -10.17 -1.55 -8.76
C VAL A 22 -10.85 -0.33 -9.37
N SER A 23 -11.07 0.69 -8.56
CA SER A 23 -11.56 1.99 -9.01
C SER A 23 -10.47 3.02 -8.90
N VAL A 24 -10.47 3.99 -9.80
CA VAL A 24 -9.50 5.08 -9.72
C VAL A 24 -9.83 6.08 -8.61
N GLU A 25 -11.04 5.98 -8.05
CA GLU A 25 -11.45 6.69 -6.85
C GLU A 25 -10.94 6.03 -5.56
N ASP A 26 -10.32 4.84 -5.64
CA ASP A 26 -9.81 4.16 -4.45
C ASP A 26 -8.70 4.97 -3.76
N ASP A 27 -8.62 4.84 -2.44
CA ASP A 27 -7.63 5.49 -1.58
C ASP A 27 -6.18 5.33 -2.07
N LEU A 28 -5.88 4.19 -2.70
CA LEU A 28 -4.57 3.91 -3.29
C LEU A 28 -4.19 4.96 -4.33
N PHE A 29 -5.10 5.28 -5.25
CA PHE A 29 -4.86 6.25 -6.31
C PHE A 29 -4.93 7.67 -5.77
N GLN A 30 -5.89 7.98 -4.91
CA GLN A 30 -6.02 9.33 -4.34
C GLN A 30 -4.76 9.76 -3.59
N ARG A 31 -4.14 8.85 -2.83
CA ARG A 31 -3.01 9.17 -1.95
C ARG A 31 -1.64 9.00 -2.61
N PHE A 32 -1.49 7.99 -3.47
CA PHE A 32 -0.17 7.61 -3.99
C PHE A 32 0.03 7.91 -5.47
N ALA A 33 -1.02 8.26 -6.21
CA ALA A 33 -0.85 8.67 -7.61
C ALA A 33 -0.15 10.03 -7.72
N PRO A 34 0.63 10.26 -8.79
CA PRO A 34 1.22 11.57 -9.08
C PRO A 34 0.14 12.64 -9.27
N ALA A 35 0.43 13.90 -8.92
CA ALA A 35 -0.54 15.02 -9.04
C ALA A 35 -1.10 15.18 -10.47
N ALA A 36 -0.28 14.91 -11.50
CA ALA A 36 -0.72 14.92 -12.90
C ALA A 36 -1.85 13.91 -13.19
N HIS A 37 -1.89 12.80 -12.46
CA HIS A 37 -2.92 11.78 -12.59
C HIS A 37 -4.26 12.27 -12.07
N GLN A 38 -4.30 13.04 -10.97
CA GLN A 38 -5.56 13.61 -10.46
C GLN A 38 -6.22 14.57 -11.46
N VAL A 39 -5.42 15.33 -12.22
CA VAL A 39 -5.90 16.20 -13.30
C VAL A 39 -6.43 15.40 -14.49
N LEU A 40 -5.75 14.29 -14.84
CA LEU A 40 -6.17 13.38 -15.90
C LEU A 40 -7.47 12.63 -15.57
N LEU A 41 -7.73 12.31 -14.31
CA LEU A 41 -8.98 11.66 -13.89
C LEU A 41 -10.19 12.57 -14.01
N GLY A 42 -10.02 13.87 -13.78
CA GLY A 42 -11.06 14.86 -14.06
C GLY A 42 -11.38 14.97 -15.56
N ARG A 43 -10.47 14.54 -16.43
CA ARG A 43 -10.68 14.38 -17.87
C ARG A 43 -10.91 12.91 -18.20
N SER A 44 -12.07 12.38 -17.78
CA SER A 44 -12.62 11.06 -18.11
C SER A 44 -11.92 10.36 -19.28
N VAL A 45 -10.88 9.58 -18.98
CA VAL A 45 -10.16 8.76 -19.97
C VAL A 45 -11.09 7.60 -20.32
N PRO A 46 -11.40 7.36 -21.61
CA PRO A 46 -12.25 6.24 -21.97
C PRO A 46 -11.58 4.93 -21.55
N ALA A 47 -12.15 4.24 -20.57
CA ALA A 47 -11.65 2.98 -20.03
C ALA A 47 -11.44 1.90 -21.13
N ARG A 48 -12.15 2.02 -22.26
CA ARG A 48 -12.08 1.11 -23.40
C ARG A 48 -10.75 1.14 -24.20
N LEU A 49 -9.89 2.13 -23.99
CA LEU A 49 -8.62 2.26 -24.74
C LEU A 49 -7.37 1.89 -23.91
N ALA A 50 -7.55 1.59 -22.63
CA ALA A 50 -6.43 1.32 -21.75
C ALA A 50 -5.95 -0.13 -21.92
N ASN A 51 -4.69 -0.31 -22.33
CA ASN A 51 -4.07 -1.63 -22.38
C ASN A 51 -3.94 -2.20 -20.96
N GLU A 52 -4.53 -3.38 -20.72
CA GLU A 52 -4.57 -4.06 -19.43
C GLU A 52 -3.17 -4.18 -18.80
N HIS A 53 -2.15 -4.50 -19.60
CA HIS A 53 -0.78 -4.65 -19.10
C HIS A 53 -0.23 -3.32 -18.58
N VAL A 54 -0.49 -2.22 -19.28
CA VAL A 54 -0.04 -0.88 -18.87
C VAL A 54 -0.72 -0.48 -17.57
N VAL A 55 -2.03 -0.69 -17.48
CA VAL A 55 -2.81 -0.42 -16.27
C VAL A 55 -2.31 -1.26 -15.10
N ARG A 56 -2.13 -2.57 -15.29
CA ARG A 56 -1.61 -3.46 -14.25
C ARG A 56 -0.24 -3.04 -13.76
N ARG A 57 0.68 -2.71 -14.66
CA ARG A 57 2.02 -2.21 -14.31
C ARG A 57 1.95 -0.90 -13.53
N TYR A 58 1.06 0.00 -13.92
CA TYR A 58 0.82 1.26 -13.22
C TYR A 58 0.28 1.03 -11.80
N VAL A 59 -0.73 0.16 -11.64
CA VAL A 59 -1.30 -0.19 -10.33
C VAL A 59 -0.25 -0.85 -9.43
N THR A 60 0.54 -1.80 -9.95
CA THR A 60 1.62 -2.43 -9.17
C THR A 60 2.65 -1.40 -8.71
N TRP A 61 3.03 -0.45 -9.58
CA TRP A 61 3.96 0.62 -9.19
C TRP A 61 3.39 1.52 -8.08
N LEU A 62 2.09 1.82 -8.11
CA LEU A 62 1.42 2.56 -7.02
C LEU A 62 1.41 1.76 -5.71
N GLN A 63 1.12 0.45 -5.78
CA GLN A 63 1.18 -0.43 -4.62
C GLN A 63 2.59 -0.45 -4.02
N ASP A 64 3.64 -0.60 -4.84
CA ASP A 64 5.03 -0.57 -4.38
C ASP A 64 5.40 0.78 -3.72
N ARG A 65 4.83 1.89 -4.20
CA ARG A 65 5.01 3.21 -3.59
C ARG A 65 4.32 3.29 -2.22
N ALA A 66 3.08 2.80 -2.12
CA ALA A 66 2.34 2.75 -0.87
C ALA A 66 3.07 1.87 0.17
N GLU A 67 3.51 0.68 -0.23
CA GLU A 67 4.25 -0.24 0.64
C GLU A 67 5.55 0.38 1.19
N ARG A 68 6.30 1.09 0.34
CA ARG A 68 7.50 1.81 0.77
C ARG A 68 7.19 2.91 1.78
N HIS A 69 6.13 3.69 1.55
CA HIS A 69 5.70 4.74 2.46
C HIS A 69 5.34 4.17 3.85
N TYR A 70 4.49 3.14 3.90
CA TYR A 70 4.12 2.50 5.17
C TYR A 70 5.28 1.77 5.84
N ARG A 71 6.23 1.22 5.06
CA ARG A 71 7.47 0.66 5.61
C ARG A 71 8.30 1.72 6.32
N GLN A 72 8.47 2.89 5.72
CA GLN A 72 9.22 3.99 6.33
C GLN A 72 8.55 4.46 7.62
N GLN A 73 7.24 4.67 7.61
CA GLN A 73 6.48 5.04 8.81
C GLN A 73 6.69 4.05 9.96
N ARG A 74 6.59 2.74 9.69
CA ARG A 74 6.83 1.70 10.70
C ARG A 74 8.23 1.77 11.30
N VAL A 75 9.25 1.95 10.47
CA VAL A 75 10.64 2.06 10.95
C VAL A 75 10.83 3.31 11.81
N MET A 76 10.24 4.44 11.41
CA MET A 76 10.33 5.69 12.18
C MET A 76 9.63 5.57 13.54
N THR A 77 8.45 4.94 13.57
CA THR A 77 7.74 4.66 14.83
C THR A 77 8.59 3.79 15.76
N GLN A 78 9.15 2.68 15.26
CA GLN A 78 10.01 1.80 16.06
C GLN A 78 11.25 2.50 16.63
N LYS A 79 11.91 3.36 15.82
CA LYS A 79 13.06 4.14 16.28
C LYS A 79 12.68 5.10 17.40
N ARG A 80 11.57 5.83 17.22
CA ARG A 80 11.05 6.73 18.24
C ARG A 80 10.75 5.97 19.53
N ASP A 81 10.03 4.86 19.44
CA ASP A 81 9.69 4.05 20.62
C ASP A 81 10.95 3.57 21.37
N ALA A 82 12.02 3.19 20.64
CA ALA A 82 13.30 2.82 21.23
C ALA A 82 13.99 4.00 21.96
N GLU A 83 13.93 5.21 21.40
CA GLU A 83 14.44 6.43 22.05
C GLU A 83 13.65 6.77 23.32
N TRP A 84 12.32 6.63 23.30
CA TRP A 84 11.46 6.81 24.47
C TRP A 84 11.77 5.81 25.58
N VAL A 85 11.98 4.53 25.26
CA VAL A 85 12.39 3.53 26.26
C VAL A 85 13.75 3.91 26.86
N LYS A 86 14.69 4.39 26.05
CA LYS A 86 16.01 4.82 26.52
C LYS A 86 15.91 6.02 27.49
N SER A 87 15.08 7.02 27.19
CA SER A 87 14.93 8.20 28.06
C SER A 87 14.28 7.84 29.40
N LEU A 88 13.27 6.97 29.41
CA LEU A 88 12.62 6.47 30.62
C LEU A 88 13.56 5.65 31.51
N ALA A 89 14.49 4.88 30.91
CA ALA A 89 15.47 4.09 31.65
C ALA A 89 16.45 4.95 32.48
N PHE A 90 16.68 6.22 32.10
CA PHE A 90 17.49 7.15 32.88
C PHE A 90 16.71 7.74 34.08
N VAL A 91 15.43 8.06 33.91
CA VAL A 91 14.58 8.61 34.98
C VAL A 91 14.30 7.56 36.07
N GLY A 92 14.15 6.28 35.69
CA GLY A 92 13.91 5.18 36.63
C GLY A 92 15.09 4.82 37.54
N LYS A 93 16.32 5.25 37.23
CA LYS A 93 17.53 4.96 38.03
C LYS A 93 17.86 6.00 39.10
N SER A 94 17.11 7.10 39.18
CA SER A 94 17.39 8.23 40.09
C SER A 94 16.70 8.12 41.46
N ARG A 95 16.07 7.00 41.80
CA ARG A 95 15.43 6.82 43.11
C ARG A 95 16.15 5.72 43.91
N ARG A 96 17.13 6.13 44.69
CA ARG A 96 17.59 5.44 45.91
C ARG A 96 17.50 6.42 47.06
#